data_AF-A0A955ME88-F1
#
_entry.id   AF-A0A955ME88-F1
#
_cell.length_a   1.000
_cell.length_b   1.000
_cell.length_c   1.000
_cell.angle_alpha   90.00
_cell.angle_beta   90.00
_cell.angle_gamma   90.00
#
_symmetry.space_group_name_H-M   'P 1'
#
loop_
_entity.id
_entity.type
_entity.pdbx_description
1 polymer ?
#
loop_
_entity_poly.entity_id
_entity_poly.type
_entity_poly.pdbx_seq_one_letter_code
_entity_poly.pdbx_strand_id
1 'polypeptide(L)'
;MIQNASDDFSRYRILIVFIFFIYFLIGVNIFRDYGISWDEHIQRLTGQVSLKYVTDKHPLLLNYPDRYYGSIFEMLLVVGEKVLKIERDTRAVYLMRHFLTFLLCYIGTVFFYKLNKIIFHSRKWALLSTIMLI
;
A
#
# COMPACT_ATOMS: atom_id res chain seq x y z
N MET A 1 -10.08 -10.94 40.74
CA MET A 1 -9.14 -9.93 40.18
C MET A 1 -8.54 -10.32 38.83
N ILE A 2 -8.14 -11.58 38.60
CA ILE A 2 -7.48 -12.00 37.33
C ILE A 2 -8.42 -11.94 36.11
N GLN A 3 -9.71 -12.25 36.29
CA GLN A 3 -10.71 -12.30 35.21
C GLN A 3 -11.01 -10.92 34.58
N ASN A 4 -10.94 -9.84 35.37
CA ASN A 4 -11.16 -8.48 34.87
C ASN A 4 -10.02 -7.99 33.96
N ALA A 5 -8.78 -8.43 34.20
CA ALA A 5 -7.62 -8.05 33.41
C ALA A 5 -7.56 -8.78 32.06
N SER A 6 -7.99 -10.04 32.00
CA SER A 6 -8.12 -10.78 30.74
C SER A 6 -9.22 -10.19 29.84
N ASP A 7 -10.32 -9.76 30.44
CA ASP A 7 -11.44 -9.14 29.70
C ASP A 7 -11.07 -7.75 29.18
N ASP A 8 -10.32 -6.95 29.93
CA ASP A 8 -9.84 -5.66 29.44
C ASP A 8 -8.85 -5.82 28.27
N PHE A 9 -8.02 -6.84 28.35
CA PHE A 9 -7.05 -7.18 27.31
C PHE A 9 -7.71 -7.68 26.02
N SER A 10 -8.79 -8.45 26.11
CA SER A 10 -9.56 -8.93 24.95
C SER A 10 -10.36 -7.79 24.32
N ARG A 11 -11.02 -6.94 25.12
CA ARG A 11 -11.70 -5.72 24.67
C ARG A 11 -10.76 -4.79 23.91
N TYR A 12 -9.55 -4.55 24.41
CA TYR A 12 -8.58 -3.68 23.74
C TYR A 12 -8.14 -4.23 22.37
N ARG A 13 -7.99 -5.56 22.25
CA ARG A 13 -7.67 -6.20 20.96
C ARG A 13 -8.79 -6.03 19.96
N ILE A 14 -10.04 -6.24 20.38
CA ILE A 14 -11.22 -6.04 19.53
C ILE A 14 -11.28 -4.58 19.06
N LEU A 15 -11.05 -3.62 19.96
CA LEU A 15 -11.04 -2.20 19.62
C LEU A 15 -9.96 -1.86 18.57
N ILE A 16 -8.73 -2.36 18.72
CA ILE A 16 -7.67 -2.13 17.72
C ILE A 16 -8.09 -2.70 16.36
N VAL A 17 -8.56 -3.95 16.31
CA VAL A 17 -9.00 -4.59 15.07
C VAL A 17 -10.13 -3.79 14.43
N PHE A 18 -11.08 -3.30 15.25
CA PHE A 18 -12.16 -2.46 14.78
C PHE A 18 -11.67 -1.14 14.18
N ILE A 19 -10.70 -0.46 14.81
CA ILE A 19 -10.11 0.78 14.27
C ILE A 19 -9.45 0.53 12.90
N PHE A 20 -8.63 -0.53 12.79
CA PHE A 20 -8.00 -0.89 11.52
C PHE A 20 -9.02 -1.31 10.46
N PHE A 21 -10.14 -1.92 10.87
CA PHE A 21 -11.22 -2.27 9.96
C PHE A 21 -11.94 -1.03 9.44
N ILE A 22 -12.27 -0.07 10.31
CA ILE A 22 -12.88 1.20 9.90
C ILE A 22 -11.93 1.98 8.98
N TYR A 23 -10.65 2.07 9.32
CA TYR A 23 -9.63 2.69 8.45
C TYR A 23 -9.58 2.02 7.07
N PHE A 24 -9.62 0.69 7.02
CA PHE A 24 -9.68 -0.06 5.76
C PHE A 24 -10.93 0.31 4.95
N LEU A 25 -12.12 0.29 5.59
CA LEU A 25 -13.37 0.62 4.92
C LEU A 25 -13.36 2.04 4.36
N ILE A 26 -12.87 3.02 5.13
CA ILE A 26 -12.75 4.40 4.66
C ILE A 26 -11.90 4.44 3.39
N GLY A 27 -10.71 3.84 3.42
CA GLY A 27 -9.81 3.83 2.26
C GLY A 27 -10.39 3.15 1.02
N VAL A 28 -11.10 2.03 1.19
CA VAL A 28 -11.79 1.34 0.09
C VAL A 28 -12.93 2.18 -0.51
N ASN A 29 -13.52 3.10 0.24
CA ASN A 29 -14.57 3.98 -0.29
C ASN A 29 -14.01 5.22 -0.99
N ILE A 30 -12.89 5.78 -0.50
CA ILE A 30 -12.36 7.07 -1.00
C ILE A 30 -11.27 6.96 -2.08
N PHE A 31 -10.67 5.78 -2.29
CA PHE A 31 -9.53 5.66 -3.23
C PHE A 31 -9.88 6.08 -4.67
N ARG A 32 -11.16 6.08 -5.03
CA ARG A 32 -11.66 6.46 -6.36
C ARG A 32 -11.77 7.96 -6.56
N ASP A 33 -11.77 8.71 -5.47
CA ASP A 33 -11.91 10.17 -5.45
C ASP A 33 -10.55 10.87 -5.58
N TYR A 34 -9.47 10.10 -5.64
CA TYR A 34 -8.12 10.63 -5.77
C TYR A 34 -7.86 11.08 -7.21
N GLY A 35 -7.27 12.26 -7.36
CA GLY A 35 -6.76 12.73 -8.64
C GLY A 35 -5.54 11.94 -9.09
N ILE A 36 -5.17 12.08 -10.36
CA ILE A 36 -3.94 11.48 -10.90
C ILE A 36 -2.80 12.49 -10.71
N SER A 37 -1.77 12.09 -9.99
CA SER A 37 -0.56 12.91 -9.83
C SER A 37 0.28 12.93 -11.10
N TRP A 38 1.12 13.96 -11.26
CA TRP A 38 2.00 14.10 -12.42
C TRP A 38 3.00 12.95 -12.54
N ASP A 39 3.57 12.54 -11.40
CA ASP A 39 4.62 11.51 -11.34
C ASP A 39 4.07 10.10 -11.61
N GLU A 40 2.78 9.84 -11.38
CA GLU A 40 2.16 8.53 -11.59
C GLU A 40 2.34 8.00 -13.02
N HIS A 41 2.27 8.90 -14.01
CA HIS A 41 2.49 8.53 -15.40
C HIS A 41 3.95 8.08 -15.65
N ILE A 42 4.91 8.81 -15.08
CA ILE A 42 6.34 8.51 -15.21
C ILE A 42 6.64 7.17 -14.51
N GLN A 43 6.10 6.97 -13.31
CA GLN A 43 6.22 5.72 -12.55
C GLN A 43 5.66 4.53 -13.33
N ARG A 44 4.50 4.69 -14.00
CA ARG A 44 3.93 3.66 -14.89
C ARG A 44 4.87 3.30 -16.03
N LEU A 45 5.41 4.30 -16.72
CA LEU A 45 6.37 4.07 -17.80
C LEU A 45 7.63 3.35 -17.31
N THR A 46 8.16 3.75 -16.15
CA THR A 46 9.29 3.09 -15.51
C THR A 46 8.99 1.61 -15.24
N GLY A 47 7.81 1.30 -14.69
CA GLY A 47 7.36 -0.08 -14.49
C GLY A 47 7.27 -0.89 -15.80
N GLN A 48 6.75 -0.29 -16.86
CA GLN A 48 6.61 -0.94 -18.17
C GLN A 48 7.95 -1.25 -18.81
N VAL A 49 8.86 -0.27 -18.82
CA VAL A 49 10.21 -0.40 -19.39
C VAL A 49 11.03 -1.43 -18.61
N SER A 50 10.99 -1.38 -17.28
CA SER A 50 11.67 -2.35 -16.42
C SER A 50 11.12 -3.76 -16.60
N LEU A 51 9.79 -3.92 -16.63
CA LEU A 51 9.18 -5.23 -16.84
C LEU A 51 9.58 -5.82 -18.20
N LYS A 52 9.61 -4.99 -19.26
CA LYS A 52 10.05 -5.41 -20.60
C LYS A 52 11.52 -5.82 -20.63
N TYR A 53 12.37 -5.18 -19.84
CA TYR A 53 13.76 -5.60 -19.69
C TYR A 53 13.87 -6.95 -18.96
N VAL A 54 13.13 -7.15 -17.87
CA VAL A 54 13.17 -8.42 -17.11
C VAL A 54 12.61 -9.60 -17.92
N THR A 55 11.55 -9.38 -18.69
CA THR A 55 10.86 -10.42 -19.46
C THR A 55 11.54 -10.71 -20.80
N ASP A 56 11.82 -9.66 -21.59
CA ASP A 56 12.27 -9.78 -22.98
C ASP A 56 13.72 -9.32 -23.20
N LYS A 57 14.45 -8.91 -22.14
CA LYS A 57 15.79 -8.30 -22.23
C LYS A 57 15.87 -7.10 -23.18
N HIS A 58 14.76 -6.37 -23.35
CA HIS A 58 14.70 -5.26 -24.28
C HIS A 58 15.56 -4.07 -23.83
N PRO A 59 16.46 -3.53 -24.66
CA PRO A 59 17.44 -2.51 -24.24
C PRO A 59 16.85 -1.11 -23.93
N LEU A 60 15.52 -0.96 -23.91
CA LEU A 60 14.86 0.34 -23.66
C LEU A 60 15.26 0.90 -22.29
N LEU A 61 15.35 0.02 -21.28
CA LEU A 61 15.75 0.40 -19.93
C LEU A 61 17.17 1.00 -19.89
N LEU A 62 18.07 0.52 -20.74
CA LEU A 62 19.45 1.01 -20.78
C LEU A 62 19.54 2.47 -21.21
N ASN A 63 18.58 2.96 -22.01
CA ASN A 63 18.53 4.33 -22.48
C ASN A 63 17.47 5.19 -21.78
N TYR A 64 16.75 4.62 -20.80
CA TYR A 64 15.67 5.31 -20.10
C TYR A 64 16.24 6.29 -19.05
N PRO A 65 15.78 7.56 -18.99
CA PRO A 65 16.32 8.56 -18.05
C PRO A 65 16.25 8.11 -16.58
N ASP A 66 15.12 7.53 -16.18
CA ASP A 66 14.83 7.16 -14.80
C ASP A 66 15.22 5.71 -14.48
N ARG A 67 16.16 5.12 -15.24
CA ARG A 67 16.61 3.72 -15.07
C ARG A 67 17.25 3.41 -13.71
N TYR A 68 17.65 4.45 -12.97
CA TYR A 68 18.32 4.30 -11.68
C TYR A 68 17.35 4.10 -10.50
N TYR A 69 16.05 4.29 -10.72
CA TYR A 69 15.05 4.12 -9.67
C TYR A 69 14.61 2.66 -9.52
N GLY A 70 14.47 2.23 -8.26
CA GLY A 70 13.91 0.92 -7.93
C GLY A 70 12.46 0.83 -8.40
N SER A 71 12.17 -0.09 -9.32
CA SER A 71 10.87 -0.18 -10.01
C SER A 71 10.12 -1.49 -9.72
N ILE A 72 10.50 -2.21 -8.66
CA ILE A 72 9.88 -3.51 -8.32
C ILE A 72 8.37 -3.34 -8.11
N PHE A 73 7.95 -2.36 -7.32
CA PHE A 73 6.52 -2.13 -7.08
C PHE A 73 5.79 -1.73 -8.37
N GLU A 74 6.39 -0.84 -9.17
CA GLU A 74 5.84 -0.43 -10.47
C GLU A 74 5.68 -1.59 -11.44
N MET A 75 6.66 -2.51 -11.50
CA MET A 75 6.54 -3.73 -12.30
C MET A 75 5.38 -4.61 -11.82
N LEU A 76 5.17 -4.75 -10.51
CA LEU A 76 4.03 -5.51 -9.97
C LEU A 76 2.69 -4.87 -10.35
N LEU A 77 2.60 -3.54 -10.32
CA LEU A 77 1.42 -2.82 -10.79
C LEU A 77 1.17 -3.10 -12.28
N VAL A 78 2.19 -3.00 -13.13
CA VAL A 78 2.05 -3.29 -14.57
C VAL A 78 1.68 -4.76 -14.84
N VAL A 79 2.19 -5.71 -14.05
CA VAL A 79 1.73 -7.11 -14.11
C VAL A 79 0.25 -7.21 -13.75
N GLY A 80 -0.22 -6.48 -12.73
CA GLY A 80 -1.64 -6.36 -12.39
C GLY A 80 -2.48 -5.83 -13.56
N GLU A 81 -2.02 -4.78 -14.23
CA GLU A 81 -2.67 -4.21 -15.42
C GLU A 81 -2.86 -5.29 -16.52
N LYS A 82 -1.82 -6.11 -16.76
CA LYS A 82 -1.82 -7.22 -17.73
C LYS A 82 -2.74 -8.36 -17.33
N VAL A 83 -2.69 -8.81 -16.07
CA VAL A 83 -3.49 -9.93 -15.56
C VAL A 83 -4.98 -9.59 -15.64
N LEU A 84 -5.36 -8.35 -15.31
CA LEU A 84 -6.74 -7.86 -15.39
C LEU A 84 -7.15 -7.45 -16.81
N LYS A 85 -6.22 -7.41 -17.77
CA LYS A 85 -6.44 -7.00 -19.17
C LYS A 85 -7.02 -5.59 -19.31
N ILE A 86 -6.61 -4.68 -18.43
CA ILE A 86 -7.11 -3.30 -18.37
C ILE A 86 -6.17 -2.27 -19.01
N GLU A 87 -5.07 -2.71 -19.62
CA GLU A 87 -3.98 -1.83 -20.11
C GLU A 87 -4.44 -0.68 -21.02
N ARG A 88 -5.55 -0.88 -21.75
CA ARG A 88 -6.15 0.09 -22.68
C ARG A 88 -7.08 1.10 -22.00
N ASP A 89 -7.61 0.78 -20.82
CA ASP A 89 -8.47 1.67 -20.05
C ASP A 89 -7.62 2.40 -19.00
N THR A 90 -7.25 3.63 -19.33
CA THR A 90 -6.42 4.48 -18.45
C THR A 90 -7.08 4.70 -17.09
N ARG A 91 -8.40 4.85 -17.04
CA ARG A 91 -9.13 5.06 -15.78
C ARG A 91 -9.05 3.81 -14.92
N ALA A 92 -9.32 2.64 -15.49
CA ALA A 92 -9.23 1.38 -14.76
C ALA A 92 -7.82 1.12 -14.24
N VAL A 93 -6.79 1.42 -15.05
CA VAL A 93 -5.38 1.34 -14.66
C VAL A 93 -5.09 2.18 -13.41
N TYR A 94 -5.42 3.48 -13.42
CA TYR A 94 -5.11 4.34 -12.29
C TYR A 94 -5.92 3.98 -11.04
N LEU A 95 -7.19 3.59 -11.19
CA LEU A 95 -7.99 3.09 -10.06
C LEU A 95 -7.39 1.84 -9.43
N MET A 96 -6.89 0.90 -10.23
CA MET A 96 -6.19 -0.29 -9.73
C MET A 96 -4.89 0.12 -9.00
N ARG A 97 -4.11 1.04 -9.58
CA ARG A 97 -2.87 1.52 -8.97
C ARG A 97 -3.14 2.24 -7.64
N HIS A 98 -4.14 3.12 -7.58
CA HIS A 98 -4.58 3.78 -6.34
C HIS A 98 -4.98 2.78 -5.28
N PHE A 99 -5.78 1.77 -5.65
CA PHE A 99 -6.20 0.72 -4.74
C PHE A 99 -5.03 -0.12 -4.21
N LEU A 100 -4.11 -0.55 -5.08
CA LEU A 100 -2.96 -1.37 -4.69
C LEU A 100 -1.94 -0.58 -3.85
N THR A 101 -1.72 0.70 -4.17
CA THR A 101 -0.90 1.60 -3.35
C THR A 101 -1.53 1.83 -1.98
N PHE A 102 -2.85 2.05 -1.91
CA PHE A 102 -3.58 2.12 -0.65
C PHE A 102 -3.41 0.82 0.16
N LEU A 103 -3.58 -0.34 -0.48
CA LEU A 103 -3.46 -1.63 0.19
C LEU A 103 -2.05 -1.84 0.75
N LEU A 104 -1.00 -1.48 -0.01
CA LEU A 104 0.38 -1.54 0.46
C LEU A 104 0.59 -0.64 1.68
N CYS A 105 0.11 0.60 1.61
CA CYS A 105 0.20 1.55 2.73
C CYS A 105 -0.55 1.03 3.97
N TYR A 106 -1.78 0.54 3.79
CA TYR A 106 -2.59 -0.06 4.84
C TYR A 106 -1.89 -1.24 5.52
N ILE A 107 -1.33 -2.17 4.74
CA ILE A 107 -0.55 -3.29 5.28
C ILE A 107 0.68 -2.76 6.04
N GLY A 108 1.36 -1.75 5.50
CA GLY A 108 2.47 -1.05 6.13
C GLY A 108 2.11 -0.49 7.50
N THR A 109 0.97 0.17 7.66
CA THR A 109 0.54 0.72 8.96
C THR A 109 0.23 -0.38 9.98
N VAL A 110 -0.30 -1.54 9.55
CA VAL A 110 -0.48 -2.71 10.44
C VAL A 110 0.87 -3.22 10.96
N PHE A 111 1.89 -3.32 10.10
CA PHE A 111 3.25 -3.71 10.52
C PHE A 111 3.93 -2.63 11.37
N PHE A 112 3.73 -1.35 11.04
CA PHE A 112 4.20 -0.23 11.85
C PHE A 112 3.62 -0.27 13.26
N TYR A 113 2.33 -0.58 13.42
CA TYR A 113 1.74 -0.81 14.74
C TYR A 113 2.38 -1.96 15.50
N LYS A 114 2.63 -3.10 14.81
CA LYS A 114 3.33 -4.25 15.42
C LYS A 114 4.75 -3.87 15.87
N LEU A 115 5.46 -3.09 15.06
CA LEU A 115 6.79 -2.57 15.40
C LEU A 115 6.75 -1.65 16.62
N ASN A 116 5.83 -0.68 16.62
CA ASN A 116 5.66 0.25 17.74
C ASN A 116 5.28 -0.45 19.06
N LYS A 117 4.52 -1.57 18.99
CA LYS A 117 4.27 -2.38 20.19
C LYS A 117 5.54 -2.99 20.78
N ILE A 118 6.51 -3.33 19.94
CA ILE A 118 7.81 -3.87 20.39
C ILE A 118 8.63 -2.73 21.00
N ILE A 119 8.63 -1.54 20.39
CA ILE A 119 9.43 -0.39 20.82
C ILE A 119 8.88 0.22 22.13
N PHE A 120 7.59 0.52 22.20
CA PHE A 120 7.00 1.23 23.35
C PHE A 120 6.55 0.32 24.49
N HIS A 121 6.52 -1.01 24.25
CA HIS A 121 5.96 -2.02 25.18
C HIS A 121 4.52 -1.71 25.67
N SER A 122 3.83 -0.76 25.03
CA SER A 122 2.53 -0.25 25.40
C SER A 122 1.66 -0.11 24.17
N ARG A 123 0.46 -0.70 24.23
CA ARG A 123 -0.45 -0.69 23.09
C ARG A 123 -1.06 0.69 22.84
N LYS A 124 -1.22 1.49 23.88
CA LYS A 124 -1.79 2.85 23.80
C LYS A 124 -0.84 3.76 23.03
N TRP A 125 0.45 3.77 23.40
CA TRP A 125 1.48 4.54 22.72
C TRP A 125 1.72 4.05 21.29
N ALA A 126 1.72 2.72 21.08
CA ALA A 126 1.83 2.16 19.75
C ALA A 126 0.67 2.56 18.84
N LEU A 127 -0.56 2.57 19.36
CA LEU A 127 -1.74 2.99 18.61
C LEU A 127 -1.70 4.49 18.32
N LEU A 128 -1.37 5.33 19.31
CA LEU A 128 -1.24 6.77 19.12
C LEU A 128 -0.23 7.12 18.03
N SER A 129 0.96 6.51 18.06
CA SER A 129 1.98 6.71 17.04
C SER A 129 1.52 6.26 15.65
N THR A 130 0.77 5.16 15.56
CA THR A 130 0.24 4.68 14.29
C THR A 130 -0.84 5.62 13.74
N ILE A 131 -1.70 6.16 14.62
CA ILE A 131 -2.74 7.13 14.24
C ILE A 131 -2.10 8.43 13.73
N MET A 132 -0.97 8.88 14.29
CA MET A 132 -0.28 10.07 13.79
C MET A 132 0.29 9.91 12.36
N LEU A 133 0.50 8.67 11.90
CA LEU A 133 0.98 8.38 10.56
C LEU A 133 -0.15 8.36 9.52
N ILE A 134 -1.38 8.06 9.95
CA ILE A 134 -2.57 7.91 9.11
C ILE A 134 -3.27 9.27 8.97
#